data_AF-A0AAD9PAJ5-F1
#
_entry.id   AF-A0AAD9PAJ5-F1
#
_cell.length_a   1.000
_cell.length_b   1.000
_cell.length_c   1.000
_cell.angle_alpha   90.00
_cell.angle_beta   90.00
_cell.angle_gamma   90.00
#
_symmetry.space_group_name_H-M   'P 1'
#
loop_
_entity.id
_entity.type
_entity.pdbx_description
1 polymer ?
#
loop_
_entity_poly.entity_id
_entity_poly.type
_entity_poly.pdbx_seq_one_letter_code
_entity_poly.pdbx_strand_id
1 'polypeptide(L)'
;MVEISTQCSEGSPSYPDKPDTQLFTDASKIGWGAQWNALTMSGVWTTTEKTLHTNVLELEAIHRAMLHWLRKLMGLTALVASDNSTVVSFINKQGGTRSIQLCRRTKKLLLMCQYSGHDTSP
;
A
#
# COMPACT_ATOMS: atom_id res chain seq x y z
N MET A 1 8.41 -5.75 5.66
CA MET A 1 7.86 -4.39 5.79
C MET A 1 8.42 -3.52 4.69
N VAL A 2 7.65 -2.56 4.19
CA VAL A 2 8.02 -1.59 3.15
C VAL A 2 7.59 -0.20 3.61
N GLU A 3 8.46 0.79 3.44
CA GLU A 3 8.14 2.19 3.70
C GLU A 3 7.50 2.81 2.46
N ILE A 4 6.37 3.49 2.67
CA ILE A 4 5.62 4.20 1.64
C ILE A 4 5.40 5.63 2.13
N SER A 5 6.07 6.58 1.47
CA SER A 5 5.85 8.00 1.73
C SER A 5 4.63 8.50 0.95
N THR A 6 3.75 9.23 1.62
CA THR A 6 2.59 9.91 1.00
C THR A 6 2.73 11.43 1.06
N GLN A 7 3.97 11.92 1.09
CA GLN A 7 4.27 13.35 1.09
C GLN A 7 3.84 14.00 -0.23
N CYS A 8 3.21 15.17 -0.11
CA CYS A 8 3.02 16.08 -1.23
C CYS A 8 4.37 16.71 -1.59
N SER A 9 4.66 16.85 -2.88
CA SER A 9 5.95 17.32 -3.39
C SER A 9 6.20 18.81 -3.14
N GLU A 10 6.42 19.20 -1.89
CA GLU A 10 7.05 20.47 -1.52
C GLU A 10 8.02 20.24 -0.35
N GLY A 11 9.30 20.04 -0.68
CA GLY A 11 10.38 19.90 0.30
C GLY A 11 11.25 18.68 0.05
N SER A 12 12.57 18.87 0.19
CA SER A 12 13.60 17.84 -0.01
C SER A 12 13.26 16.53 0.71
N PRO A 13 13.58 15.36 0.12
CA PRO A 13 13.32 14.06 0.74
C PRO A 13 14.25 13.88 1.95
N SER A 14 13.83 14.36 3.12
CA SER A 14 14.35 13.88 4.39
C SER A 14 13.62 12.59 4.70
N TYR A 15 14.29 11.45 4.57
CA TYR A 15 13.79 10.19 5.12
C TYR A 15 13.81 10.34 6.64
N PRO A 16 12.67 10.40 7.34
CA PRO A 16 12.69 10.47 8.80
C PRO A 16 13.30 9.17 9.35
N ASP A 17 14.11 9.26 10.41
CA ASP A 17 14.75 8.10 11.07
C ASP A 17 13.72 7.06 11.60
N LYS A 18 12.44 7.45 11.67
CA LYS A 18 11.33 6.60 12.07
C LYS A 18 10.09 6.91 11.22
N PRO A 19 9.35 5.89 10.75
CA PRO A 19 8.07 6.12 10.08
C PRO A 19 7.07 6.78 11.05
N ASP A 20 6.32 7.75 10.56
CA ASP A 20 5.27 8.44 11.32
C ASP A 20 4.18 7.47 11.78
N THR A 21 3.95 6.41 10.98
CA THR A 21 2.94 5.42 11.31
C THR A 21 3.21 4.04 10.72
N GLN A 22 2.51 3.02 11.24
CA GLN A 22 2.66 1.63 10.82
C GLN A 22 1.32 0.99 10.51
N LEU A 23 1.22 0.40 9.32
CA LEU A 23 0.06 -0.36 8.85
C LEU A 23 0.44 -1.83 8.75
N PHE A 24 -0.46 -2.70 9.17
CA PHE A 24 -0.34 -4.14 9.02
C PHE A 24 -1.40 -4.62 8.06
N THR A 25 -1.04 -5.53 7.16
CA THR A 25 -1.97 -6.12 6.18
C THR A 25 -1.76 -7.62 6.11
N ASP A 26 -2.84 -8.34 5.87
CA ASP A 26 -2.83 -9.79 5.66
C ASP A 26 -3.83 -10.14 4.56
N ALA A 27 -3.47 -11.07 3.67
CA ALA A 27 -4.36 -11.59 2.64
C ALA A 27 -4.35 -13.12 2.57
N SER A 28 -5.54 -13.68 2.54
CA SER A 28 -5.77 -15.09 2.27
C SER A 28 -6.49 -15.29 0.94
N LYS A 29 -6.74 -16.55 0.56
CA LYS A 29 -7.61 -16.89 -0.58
C LYS A 29 -9.09 -16.57 -0.34
N ILE A 30 -9.48 -16.29 0.91
CA ILE A 30 -10.89 -16.06 1.27
C ILE A 30 -11.16 -14.55 1.35
N GLY A 31 -10.25 -13.81 1.96
CA GLY A 31 -10.40 -12.38 2.20
C GLY A 31 -9.11 -11.73 2.64
N TRP A 32 -9.23 -10.50 3.14
CA TRP A 32 -8.12 -9.65 3.54
C TRP A 32 -8.45 -8.89 4.81
N GLY A 33 -7.39 -8.44 5.46
CA GLY A 33 -7.45 -7.58 6.64
C GLY A 33 -6.36 -6.51 6.59
N ALA A 34 -6.64 -5.39 7.26
CA ALA A 34 -5.64 -4.39 7.56
C ALA A 34 -5.90 -3.78 8.93
N GLN A 35 -4.82 -3.41 9.62
CA GLN A 35 -4.84 -2.75 10.90
C GLN A 35 -3.96 -1.51 10.86
N TRP A 36 -4.47 -0.42 11.43
CA TRP A 36 -3.75 0.83 11.60
C TRP A 36 -4.10 1.43 12.97
N ASN A 37 -3.11 1.52 13.85
CA ASN A 37 -3.32 1.86 15.27
C ASN A 37 -4.39 0.93 15.89
N ALA A 38 -5.44 1.50 16.48
CA ALA A 38 -6.60 0.79 17.03
C ALA A 38 -7.71 0.53 16.00
N LEU A 39 -7.53 0.96 14.74
CA LEU A 39 -8.51 0.77 13.67
C LEU A 39 -8.21 -0.50 12.89
N THR A 40 -9.25 -1.23 12.54
CA THR A 40 -9.15 -2.42 11.69
C THR A 40 -10.14 -2.30 10.53
N MET A 41 -9.80 -2.93 9.42
CA MET A 41 -10.71 -3.18 8.32
C MET A 41 -10.47 -4.57 7.78
N SER A 42 -11.51 -5.17 7.23
CA SER A 42 -11.42 -6.46 6.58
C SER A 42 -12.53 -6.62 5.57
N GLY A 43 -12.36 -7.60 4.68
CA GLY A 43 -13.37 -7.93 3.69
C GLY A 43 -13.10 -9.28 3.04
N VAL A 44 -14.07 -9.75 2.27
CA VAL A 44 -13.92 -10.93 1.44
C VAL A 44 -13.57 -10.52 0.01
N TRP A 45 -12.80 -11.37 -0.66
CA TRP A 45 -12.54 -11.21 -2.09
C TRP A 45 -13.78 -11.56 -2.91
N THR A 46 -13.99 -10.86 -4.01
CA THR A 46 -14.97 -11.30 -5.02
C THR A 46 -14.56 -12.63 -5.65
N THR A 47 -15.49 -13.35 -6.26
CA THR A 47 -15.21 -14.65 -6.91
C THR A 47 -14.06 -14.53 -7.92
N THR A 48 -14.03 -13.45 -8.69
CA THR A 48 -12.94 -13.16 -9.64
C THR A 48 -11.62 -12.89 -8.92
N GLU A 49 -11.61 -12.09 -7.86
CA GLU A 49 -10.38 -11.78 -7.13
C GLU A 49 -9.76 -13.01 -6.47
N LYS A 50 -10.57 -13.94 -5.93
CA LYS A 50 -10.06 -15.19 -5.34
C LYS A 50 -9.19 -16.02 -6.30
N THR A 51 -9.40 -15.87 -7.60
CA THR A 51 -8.59 -16.55 -8.64
C THR A 51 -7.18 -15.97 -8.78
N LEU A 52 -6.94 -14.75 -8.29
CA LEU A 52 -5.65 -14.09 -8.39
C LEU A 52 -4.60 -14.79 -7.52
N HIS A 53 -3.33 -14.68 -7.93
CA HIS A 53 -2.21 -15.20 -7.16
C HIS A 53 -2.11 -14.52 -5.79
N THR A 54 -1.67 -15.23 -4.75
CA THR A 54 -1.58 -14.69 -3.38
C THR A 54 -0.79 -13.38 -3.31
N ASN A 55 0.35 -13.29 -4.01
CA ASN A 55 1.11 -12.03 -4.11
C ASN A 55 0.30 -10.84 -4.67
N VAL A 56 -0.66 -11.10 -5.56
CA VAL A 56 -1.55 -10.06 -6.10
C VAL A 56 -2.59 -9.67 -5.06
N LEU A 57 -3.12 -10.63 -4.31
CA LEU A 57 -4.08 -10.39 -3.24
C LEU A 57 -3.46 -9.58 -2.10
N GLU A 58 -2.22 -9.89 -1.72
CA GLU A 58 -1.41 -9.12 -0.77
C GLU A 58 -1.23 -7.66 -1.20
N LEU A 59 -0.81 -7.43 -2.46
CA LEU A 59 -0.73 -6.07 -3.01
C LEU A 59 -2.09 -5.35 -2.99
N GLU A 60 -3.17 -6.06 -3.27
CA GLU A 60 -4.51 -5.48 -3.27
C GLU A 60 -4.99 -5.15 -1.86
N ALA A 61 -4.64 -5.95 -0.86
CA ALA A 61 -4.92 -5.65 0.55
C ALA A 61 -4.21 -4.37 0.99
N ILE A 62 -2.93 -4.22 0.64
CA ILE A 62 -2.17 -2.98 0.87
C ILE A 62 -2.84 -1.80 0.17
N HIS A 63 -3.18 -1.94 -1.11
CA HIS A 63 -3.83 -0.89 -1.89
C HIS A 63 -5.16 -0.45 -1.27
N ARG A 64 -6.00 -1.39 -0.83
CA ARG A 64 -7.28 -1.11 -0.17
C ARG A 64 -7.10 -0.41 1.17
N ALA A 65 -6.14 -0.85 1.99
CA ALA A 65 -5.82 -0.21 3.26
C ALA A 65 -5.35 1.24 3.08
N MET A 66 -4.42 1.47 2.14
CA MET A 66 -3.91 2.79 1.81
C MET A 66 -5.01 3.70 1.27
N LEU A 67 -5.86 3.21 0.37
CA LEU A 67 -6.97 3.99 -0.18
C LEU A 67 -7.99 4.39 0.89
N HIS A 68 -8.35 3.47 1.78
CA HIS A 68 -9.34 3.74 2.82
C HIS A 68 -8.84 4.78 3.84
N TRP A 69 -7.56 4.74 4.22
CA TRP A 69 -6.97 5.71 5.15
C TRP A 69 -6.23 6.86 4.47
N LEU A 70 -6.32 6.99 3.14
CA LEU A 70 -5.51 7.91 2.33
C LEU A 70 -5.50 9.33 2.91
N ARG A 71 -6.67 9.92 3.15
CA ARG A 71 -6.80 11.28 3.70
C ARG A 71 -6.11 11.48 5.05
N LYS A 72 -6.02 10.43 5.86
CA LYS A 72 -5.38 10.48 7.18
C LYS A 72 -3.89 10.13 7.11
N LEU A 73 -3.46 9.49 6.03
CA LEU A 73 -2.06 9.17 5.78
C LEU A 73 -1.35 10.32 5.05
N MET A 74 -2.04 11.18 4.31
CA MET A 74 -1.44 12.30 3.56
C MET A 74 -0.45 13.11 4.40
N GLY A 75 0.74 13.33 3.83
CA GLY A 75 1.82 14.05 4.50
C GLY A 75 2.61 13.21 5.51
N LEU A 76 2.25 11.94 5.72
CA LEU A 76 2.96 11.01 6.60
C LEU A 76 3.77 9.98 5.81
N THR A 77 4.81 9.45 6.48
CA THR A 77 5.54 8.25 6.08
C THR A 77 4.94 7.03 6.76
N ALA A 78 4.40 6.11 5.96
CA ALA A 78 3.76 4.90 6.43
C ALA A 78 4.65 3.67 6.23
N LEU A 79 4.96 2.95 7.31
CA LEU A 79 5.58 1.63 7.23
C LEU A 79 4.49 0.56 7.08
N VAL A 80 4.42 -0.08 5.92
CA VAL A 80 3.49 -1.17 5.64
C VAL A 80 4.14 -2.52 5.90
N ALA A 81 3.60 -3.29 6.84
CA ALA A 81 3.98 -4.65 7.13
C ALA A 81 3.02 -5.64 6.44
N SER A 82 3.57 -6.44 5.52
CA SER A 82 2.96 -7.64 4.94
C SER A 82 3.94 -8.81 5.17
N ASP A 83 3.39 -10.00 5.37
CA ASP A 83 4.14 -11.24 5.54
C ASP A 83 4.74 -11.75 4.21
N ASN A 84 4.25 -11.23 3.08
CA ASN A 84 4.70 -11.63 1.76
C ASN A 84 5.97 -10.89 1.34
N SER A 85 7.12 -11.52 1.60
CA SER A 85 8.44 -11.00 1.26
C SER A 85 8.62 -10.67 -0.23
N THR A 86 7.91 -11.36 -1.13
CA THR A 86 7.94 -11.06 -2.57
C THR A 86 7.28 -9.71 -2.85
N VAL A 87 6.12 -9.45 -2.24
CA VAL A 87 5.38 -8.19 -2.38
C VAL A 87 6.19 -7.03 -1.81
N VAL A 88 6.74 -7.20 -0.60
CA VAL A 88 7.64 -6.22 0.03
C VAL A 88 8.83 -5.92 -0.90
N SER A 89 9.49 -6.94 -1.44
CA SER A 89 10.61 -6.75 -2.37
C SER A 89 10.20 -6.02 -3.66
N PHE A 90 9.00 -6.32 -4.19
CA PHE A 90 8.47 -5.66 -5.39
C PHE A 90 8.18 -4.17 -5.15
N ILE A 91 7.59 -3.82 -4.01
CA ILE A 91 7.31 -2.41 -3.68
C ILE A 91 8.63 -1.66 -3.40
N ASN A 92 9.55 -2.24 -2.63
CA ASN A 92 10.86 -1.64 -2.35
C ASN A 92 11.67 -1.35 -3.62
N LYS A 93 11.54 -2.19 -4.64
CA LYS A 93 12.19 -2.01 -5.95
C LYS A 93 11.40 -1.11 -6.91
N GLN A 94 10.29 -0.53 -6.46
CA GLN A 94 9.34 0.25 -7.27
C GLN A 94 8.87 -0.51 -8.52
N GLY A 95 8.75 -1.84 -8.40
CA GLY A 95 8.43 -2.76 -9.47
C GLY A 95 9.53 -3.79 -9.72
N GLY A 96 9.38 -4.52 -10.83
CA GLY A 96 10.33 -5.55 -11.25
C GLY A 96 9.96 -6.12 -12.61
N THR A 97 10.88 -6.85 -13.24
CA THR A 97 10.70 -7.41 -14.59
C THR A 97 9.92 -8.73 -14.62
N ARG A 98 9.71 -9.37 -13.46
CA ARG A 98 9.21 -10.75 -13.38
C ARG A 98 7.69 -10.92 -13.43
N SER A 99 6.91 -9.84 -13.24
CA SER A 99 5.45 -9.90 -13.38
C SER A 99 4.88 -8.53 -13.75
N ILE A 100 4.33 -8.44 -14.97
CA ILE A 100 3.68 -7.23 -15.49
C ILE A 100 2.48 -6.84 -14.61
N GLN A 101 1.73 -7.83 -14.13
CA GLN A 101 0.53 -7.60 -13.31
C GLN A 101 0.89 -7.01 -11.94
N LEU A 102 1.93 -7.55 -11.28
CA LEU A 102 2.44 -6.96 -10.03
C LEU A 102 3.00 -5.56 -10.29
N CYS A 103 3.79 -5.38 -11.36
CA CYS A 103 4.37 -4.09 -11.71
C CYS A 103 3.30 -2.99 -11.97
N ARG A 104 2.23 -3.30 -12.71
CA ARG A 104 1.12 -2.35 -12.94
C ARG A 104 0.42 -1.97 -11.63
N ARG A 105 0.20 -2.92 -10.71
CA ARG A 105 -0.45 -2.65 -9.43
C ARG A 105 0.44 -1.85 -8.49
N THR A 106 1.72 -2.20 -8.39
CA THR A 106 2.72 -1.44 -7.62
C THR A 106 2.84 -0.01 -8.14
N LYS A 107 2.91 0.21 -9.46
CA LYS A 107 2.93 1.56 -10.05
C LYS A 107 1.67 2.35 -9.73
N LYS A 108 0.49 1.73 -9.84
CA LYS A 108 -0.78 2.38 -9.47
C LYS A 108 -0.76 2.84 -8.00
N LEU A 109 -0.28 1.98 -7.10
CA LEU A 109 -0.17 2.28 -5.68
C LEU A 109 0.78 3.46 -5.40
N LEU A 110 1.95 3.47 -6.03
CA LEU A 110 2.94 4.55 -5.86
C LEU A 110 2.45 5.88 -6.45
N LEU A 111 1.83 5.85 -7.64
CA LEU A 111 1.28 7.06 -8.27
C LEU A 111 0.17 7.68 -7.44
N MET A 112 -0.70 6.88 -6.81
CA MET A 112 -1.74 7.42 -5.93
C MET A 112 -1.14 8.22 -4.77
N CYS A 113 -0.03 7.76 -4.19
CA CYS A 113 0.66 8.47 -3.11
C CYS A 113 1.22 9.82 -3.58
N GLN A 114 1.62 9.93 -4.86
CA GLN A 114 2.16 11.16 -5.45
C GLN A 114 1.08 12.17 -5.84
N TYR A 115 -0.04 11.72 -6.42
CA TYR A 115 -1.11 12.61 -6.92
C TYR A 115 -2.05 13.13 -5.84
N SER A 116 -2.13 12.48 -4.69
CA SER A 116 -3.04 12.89 -3.59
C SER A 116 -2.63 14.22 -2.92
N GLY A 117 -1.48 14.80 -3.32
CA GLY A 117 -1.04 16.12 -2.89
C GLY A 117 -1.63 17.30 -3.66
N HIS A 118 -2.32 17.06 -4.78
CA HIS A 118 -2.71 18.12 -5.71
C HIS A 118 -4.18 18.56 -5.65
N ASP A 119 -4.98 18.04 -4.72
CA ASP A 119 -6.42 18.31 -4.69
C ASP A 119 -6.87 18.81 -3.31
N THR A 120 -6.62 20.10 -3.05
CA THR A 120 -7.34 20.88 -2.04
C THR A 120 -8.18 21.96 -2.72
N SER A 121 -9.47 21.62 -2.85
CA SER A 121 -10.65 22.51 -2.72
C SER A 121 -11.02 23.42 -3.91
N PRO A 122 -12.26 23.92 -3.90
CA PRO A 122 -13.54 23.26 -4.21
C PRO A 122 -14.06 23.59 -5.62
#